data_AF-A0A7J2R1F6-F1
#
_entry.id   AF-A0A7J2R1F6-F1
#
_cell.length_a   1.000
_cell.length_b   1.000
_cell.length_c   1.000
_cell.angle_alpha   90.00
_cell.angle_beta   90.00
_cell.angle_gamma   90.00
#
_symmetry.space_group_name_H-M   'P 1'
#
loop_
_entity.id
_entity.type
_entity.pdbx_description
1 polymer ?
#
loop_
_entity_poly.entity_id
_entity_poly.type
_entity_poly.pdbx_seq_one_letter_code
_entity_poly.pdbx_strand_id
1 'polypeptide(L)' 'MADRITIYPDEKLQKKLEKEAEKQERSLNNLILFIINSFFKKHGKK' A
#
# COMPACT_ATOMS: atom_id res chain seq x y z
N MET A 1 -19.16 8.67 2.94
CA MET A 1 -18.01 8.71 3.87
C MET A 1 -17.00 7.69 3.39
N ALA A 2 -15.70 8.00 3.34
CA ALA A 2 -14.69 7.01 2.98
C ALA A 2 -14.39 6.15 4.21
N ASP A 3 -14.46 4.83 4.07
CA ASP A 3 -14.06 3.91 5.14
C ASP A 3 -12.57 4.10 5.45
N ARG A 4 -12.25 4.31 6.72
CA ARG A 4 -10.88 4.49 7.20
C ARG A 4 -10.36 3.18 7.75
N ILE A 5 -9.18 2.77 7.27
CA ILE A 5 -8.46 1.60 7.76
C ILE A 5 -7.10 2.08 8.27
N THR A 6 -6.78 1.74 9.52
CA THR A 6 -5.46 1.97 10.10
C THR A 6 -4.69 0.65 10.10
N ILE A 7 -3.45 0.68 9.63
CA ILE A 7 -2.55 -0.47 9.67
C ILE A 7 -1.31 -0.12 10.50
N TYR A 8 -0.73 -1.14 11.14
CA TYR A 8 0.46 -1.00 11.98
C TYR A 8 1.56 -1.94 11.46
N PRO A 9 2.24 -1.58 10.35
CA PRO A 9 3.37 -2.35 9.87
C PRO A 9 4.53 -2.27 10.87
N ASP A 10 5.36 -3.30 10.89
CA ASP A 10 6.65 -3.23 11.59
C ASP A 10 7.56 -2.17 10.96
N GLU A 11 8.60 -1.76 11.69
CA GLU A 11 9.52 -0.70 11.27
C GLU A 11 10.23 -1.01 9.95
N LYS A 12 10.57 -2.27 9.71
CA LYS A 12 11.28 -2.71 8.50
C LYS A 12 10.37 -2.59 7.28
N LEU A 13 9.12 -3.00 7.42
CA LEU A 13 8.10 -2.88 6.38
C LEU A 13 7.75 -1.42 6.13
N GLN A 14 7.57 -0.61 7.18
CA GLN A 14 7.30 0.83 7.08
C GLN A 14 8.38 1.55 6.26
N LYS A 15 9.65 1.37 6.62
CA LYS A 15 10.79 1.97 5.89
C LYS A 15 10.85 1.54 4.43
N LYS A 16 10.48 0.29 4.13
CA LYS A 16 10.43 -0.21 2.76
C LYS A 16 9.31 0.46 1.97
N LEU A 17 8.12 0.58 2.56
CA LEU A 17 6.98 1.21 1.91
C LEU A 17 7.24 2.71 1.65
N GLU A 18 7.85 3.42 2.60
CA GLU A 18 8.22 4.84 2.44
C GLU A 18 9.20 5.04 1.27
N LYS A 19 10.27 4.23 1.21
CA LYS A 19 11.24 4.30 0.10
C LYS A 19 10.60 4.02 -1.26
N GLU A 20 9.70 3.06 -1.34
CA GLU A 20 9.00 2.75 -2.60
C GLU A 20 7.98 3.83 -2.98
N ALA A 21 7.39 4.50 -2.00
CA ALA A 21 6.47 5.60 -2.23
C ALA A 21 7.21 6.82 -2.81
N GLU A 22 8.38 7.14 -2.24
CA GLU A 22 9.27 8.20 -2.72
C GLU A 22 9.73 7.95 -4.15
N LYS A 23 10.24 6.75 -4.46
CA LYS A 23 10.69 6.37 -5.82
C LYS A 23 9.61 6.51 -6.89
N GLN A 24 8.35 6.37 -6.51
CA GLN A 24 7.21 6.42 -7.43
C GLN A 24 6.50 7.79 -7.42
N GLU A 25 7.02 8.77 -6.66
CA GLU A 25 6.42 10.09 -6.48
C GLU A 25 4.95 10.01 -6.02
N ARG A 26 4.67 9.06 -5.11
CA ARG A 26 3.32 8.77 -4.59
C ARG A 26 3.26 8.94 -3.08
N SER A 27 2.08 9.27 -2.58
CA SER A 27 1.83 9.16 -1.13
C SER A 27 1.86 7.70 -0.69
N LEU A 28 2.29 7.46 0.54
CA LEU A 28 2.31 6.13 1.16
C LEU A 28 0.93 5.44 1.08
N ASN A 29 -0.14 6.19 1.36
CA ASN A 29 -1.51 5.68 1.30
C ASN A 29 -1.90 5.22 -0.12
N ASN A 30 -1.52 6.00 -1.14
CA ASN A 30 -1.81 5.65 -2.53
C ASN A 30 -1.00 4.43 -2.98
N LEU A 31 0.26 4.31 -2.54
CA LEU A 31 1.07 3.12 -2.79
C LEU A 31 0.43 1.88 -2.16
N ILE A 32 -0.01 1.95 -0.90
CA ILE A 32 -0.63 0.82 -0.20
C ILE A 32 -1.91 0.39 -0.91
N LEU A 33 -2.79 1.34 -1.26
CA LEU A 33 -4.00 1.04 -2.03
C LEU A 33 -3.69 0.40 -3.38
N PHE A 34 -2.65 0.88 -4.07
CA PHE A 34 -2.19 0.30 -5.34
C PHE A 34 -1.72 -1.15 -5.18
N ILE A 35 -0.95 -1.45 -4.13
CA ILE A 35 -0.44 -2.80 -3.84
C ILE A 35 -1.62 -3.74 -3.56
N ILE A 36 -2.54 -3.34 -2.70
CA ILE A 36 -3.73 -4.13 -2.35
C ILE A 36 -4.56 -4.44 -3.60
N ASN A 37 -4.86 -3.41 -4.41
CA ASN A 37 -5.60 -3.58 -5.65
C ASN A 37 -4.87 -4.50 -6.65
N SER A 38 -3.55 -4.36 -6.78
CA SER A 38 -2.74 -5.19 -7.68
C SER A 38 -2.71 -6.65 -7.22
N PHE A 39 -2.62 -6.89 -5.91
CA PHE A 39 -2.69 -8.22 -5.32
C PHE A 39 -4.03 -8.88 -5.64
N PHE A 40 -5.16 -8.19 -5.40
CA PHE A 40 -6.49 -8.72 -5.72
C PHE A 40 -6.71 -8.91 -7.22
N LYS A 41 -6.18 -8.05 -8.09
CA LYS A 41 -6.25 -8.28 -9.55
C LYS A 41 -5.50 -9.54 -9.99
N LYS A 42 -4.37 -9.85 -9.33
CA LYS A 42 -3.52 -10.99 -9.67
C LYS A 42 -4.02 -12.31 -9.07
N HIS A 43 -4.56 -12.28 -7.86
CA HIS A 43 -4.92 -13.48 -7.09
C HIS A 43 -6.43 -13.62 -6.83
N GLY A 44 -7.21 -12.57 -7.05
CA GLY A 44 -8.64 -12.50 -6.76
C GLY A 44 -9.54 -12.70 -7.98
N LYS A 45 -9.02 -13.14 -9.14
CA LYS A 45 -9.86 -13.67 -10.21
C LYS A 45 -10.54 -14.95 -9.71
N LYS A 46 -11.77 -14.79 -9.21
CA LYS A 46 -12.80 -15.84 -9.22
C LYS A 46 -13.54 -15.77 -10.55
#